data_AF-R7SAJ7-F1
#
_entry.id   AF-R7SAJ7-F1
#
_cell.length_a   1.000
_cell.length_b   1.000
_cell.length_c   1.000
_cell.angle_alpha   90.00
_cell.angle_beta   90.00
_cell.angle_gamma   90.00
#
_symmetry.space_group_name_H-M   'P 1'
#
loop_
_entity.id
_entity.type
_entity.pdbx_description
1 polymer ?
#
loop_
_entity_poly.entity_id
_entity_poly.type
_entity_poly.pdbx_seq_one_letter_code
_entity_poly.pdbx_strand_id
1 'polypeptide(L)'
;MSFYLKHRNFKVMASIFKISTGDRHSIRWEDFVHTMSALGFRYSTNKGSQRTFKPRRSELKPNFRCHEERQLDAYRQDVIAPKLTAHFGWTASSFKLKQ
;
A
#
# COMPACT_ATOMS: atom_id res chain seq x y z
N MET A 1 -7.97 -8.46 10.17
CA MET A 1 -6.90 -9.16 9.41
C MET A 1 -5.57 -8.52 9.75
N SER A 2 -4.50 -9.29 9.95
CA SER A 2 -3.17 -8.74 10.25
C SER A 2 -2.12 -9.28 9.27
N PHE A 3 -1.22 -8.40 8.84
CA PHE A 3 -0.10 -8.68 7.95
C PHE A 3 1.21 -8.52 8.71
N TYR A 4 2.07 -9.54 8.65
CA TYR A 4 3.41 -9.49 9.22
C TYR A 4 4.41 -9.17 8.11
N LEU A 5 4.97 -7.96 8.14
CA LEU A 5 5.80 -7.42 7.08
C LEU A 5 7.27 -7.36 7.49
N LYS A 6 8.17 -7.64 6.54
CA LYS A 6 9.60 -7.30 6.68
C LYS A 6 9.75 -5.79 6.86
N HIS A 7 10.80 -5.36 7.55
CA HIS A 7 11.05 -3.96 7.92
C HIS A 7 10.84 -2.94 6.79
N ARG A 8 11.38 -3.19 5.58
CA ARG A 8 11.21 -2.27 4.43
C ARG A 8 9.74 -2.07 4.03
N ASN A 9 8.97 -3.15 3.97
CA ASN A 9 7.55 -3.12 3.61
C ASN A 9 6.69 -2.55 4.74
N PHE A 10 7.09 -2.82 5.98
CA PHE A 10 6.44 -2.25 7.16
C PHE A 10 6.55 -0.72 7.15
N LYS A 11 7.74 -0.15 6.90
CA LYS A 11 7.93 1.30 6.83
C LYS A 11 7.02 2.01 5.83
N VAL A 12 6.77 1.39 4.67
CA VAL A 12 5.83 1.92 3.66
C VAL A 12 4.42 2.04 4.24
N MET A 13 3.91 0.97 4.85
CA MET A 13 2.56 0.98 5.43
C MET A 13 2.48 1.85 6.69
N ALA A 14 3.55 1.89 7.48
CA ALA A 14 3.66 2.76 8.65
C ALA A 14 3.56 4.23 8.28
N SER A 15 4.22 4.65 7.21
CA SER A 15 4.16 6.02 6.68
C SER A 15 2.78 6.36 6.12
N ILE A 16 2.17 5.46 5.32
CA ILE A 16 0.84 5.67 4.72
C ILE A 16 -0.25 5.78 5.81
N PHE A 17 -0.28 4.83 6.75
CA PHE A 17 -1.31 4.74 7.79
C PHE A 17 -0.95 5.46 9.10
N LYS A 18 0.19 6.16 9.14
CA LYS A 18 0.67 6.92 10.32
C LYS A 18 0.68 6.03 11.58
N ILE A 19 1.28 4.85 11.49
CA ILE A 19 1.24 3.84 12.56
C ILE A 19 1.92 4.36 13.84
N SER A 20 3.08 5.01 13.70
CA SER A 20 3.78 5.68 14.81
C SER A 20 4.08 7.13 14.46
N THR A 21 4.18 7.97 15.50
CA THR A 21 4.63 9.36 15.35
C THR A 21 6.01 9.40 14.71
N GLY A 22 6.18 10.21 13.66
CA GLY A 22 7.45 10.35 12.95
C GLY A 22 7.68 9.36 11.81
N ASP A 23 6.78 8.37 11.60
CA ASP A 23 6.91 7.41 10.50
C ASP A 23 6.69 8.02 9.11
N ARG A 24 6.18 9.26 9.03
CA ARG A 24 5.85 9.92 7.77
C ARG A 24 7.11 10.30 6.98
N HIS A 25 7.26 9.72 5.80
CA HIS A 25 8.35 10.02 4.86
C HIS A 25 7.88 9.83 3.42
N SER A 26 8.57 10.44 2.45
CA SER A 26 8.30 10.20 1.02
C SER A 26 8.60 8.74 0.66
N ILE A 27 7.68 8.09 -0.05
CA ILE A 27 7.81 6.69 -0.45
C ILE A 27 7.99 6.64 -1.96
N ARG A 28 9.04 5.96 -2.45
CA ARG A 28 9.16 5.72 -3.89
C ARG A 28 8.02 4.84 -4.36
N TRP A 29 7.50 5.11 -5.55
CA TRP A 29 6.41 4.29 -6.09
C TRP A 29 6.77 2.81 -6.22
N GLU A 30 8.02 2.49 -6.56
CA GLU A 30 8.48 1.10 -6.63
C GLU A 30 8.41 0.41 -5.27
N ASP A 31 8.73 1.11 -4.17
CA ASP A 31 8.61 0.57 -2.80
C ASP A 31 7.16 0.29 -2.44
N PHE A 32 6.23 1.17 -2.85
CA PHE A 32 4.80 0.92 -2.70
C PHE A 32 4.35 -0.31 -3.50
N VAL A 33 4.77 -0.43 -4.76
CA VAL A 33 4.46 -1.59 -5.62
C VAL A 33 5.01 -2.89 -5.03
N HIS A 34 6.26 -2.90 -4.56
CA HIS A 34 6.86 -4.06 -3.92
C HIS A 34 6.13 -4.45 -2.63
N THR A 35 5.72 -3.46 -1.84
CA THR A 35 4.95 -3.69 -0.61
C THR A 35 3.58 -4.30 -0.92
N MET A 36 2.84 -3.77 -1.91
CA MET A 36 1.58 -4.34 -2.38
C MET A 36 1.76 -5.77 -2.92
N SER A 37 2.87 -6.05 -3.61
CA SER A 37 3.19 -7.40 -4.06
C SER A 37 3.40 -8.37 -2.90
N ALA A 38 4.10 -7.93 -1.84
CA ALA A 38 4.28 -8.71 -0.62
C ALA A 38 2.97 -8.95 0.16
N LEU A 39 2.00 -8.04 0.01
CA LEU A 39 0.63 -8.21 0.52
C LEU A 39 -0.25 -9.12 -0.36
N GLY A 40 0.34 -9.74 -1.39
CA GLY A 40 -0.35 -10.73 -2.21
C GLY A 40 -1.04 -10.14 -3.44
N PHE A 41 -0.65 -8.95 -3.89
CA PHE A 41 -1.16 -8.37 -5.12
C PHE A 41 -0.20 -8.61 -6.31
N ARG A 42 -0.74 -8.55 -7.53
CA ARG A 42 0.00 -8.45 -8.78
C ARG A 42 -0.19 -7.05 -9.32
N TYR A 43 0.91 -6.40 -9.66
CA TYR A 43 0.89 -5.09 -10.29
C TYR A 43 0.74 -5.22 -11.80
N SER A 44 -0.11 -4.39 -12.39
CA SER A 44 -0.30 -4.30 -13.84
C SER A 44 -0.38 -2.85 -14.27
N THR A 45 0.32 -2.55 -15.35
CA THR A 45 0.28 -1.26 -16.03
C THR A 45 -0.89 -1.25 -17.02
N ASN A 46 -1.77 -0.25 -16.90
CA ASN A 46 -2.79 0.01 -17.92
C ASN A 46 -2.32 1.14 -18.84
N LYS A 47 -3.11 1.47 -19.88
CA LYS A 47 -2.86 2.66 -20.71
C LYS A 47 -2.77 3.92 -19.84
N GLY A 48 -1.80 4.80 -20.15
CA GLY A 48 -1.57 6.04 -19.40
C GLY A 48 -0.91 5.83 -18.05
N SER A 49 -1.23 6.67 -17.06
CA SER A 49 -0.70 6.58 -15.68
C SER A 49 -1.52 5.67 -14.76
N GLN A 50 -2.60 5.06 -15.26
CA GLN A 50 -3.44 4.22 -14.42
C GLN A 50 -2.79 2.86 -14.15
N ARG A 51 -2.80 2.42 -12.90
CA ARG A 51 -2.25 1.15 -12.44
C ARG A 51 -3.32 0.32 -11.77
N THR A 52 -3.16 -1.00 -11.82
CA THR A 52 -4.08 -1.94 -11.17
C THR A 52 -3.32 -2.97 -10.37
N PHE A 53 -3.68 -3.09 -9.10
CA PHE A 53 -3.24 -4.12 -8.18
C PHE A 53 -4.33 -5.19 -8.10
N LYS A 54 -4.06 -6.35 -8.70
CA LYS A 54 -4.97 -7.49 -8.72
C LYS A 54 -4.63 -8.44 -7.58
N PRO A 55 -5.58 -8.89 -6.75
CA PRO A 55 -5.29 -9.91 -5.75
C PRO A 55 -4.79 -11.21 -6.42
N ARG A 56 -3.83 -11.90 -5.80
CA ARG A 56 -3.36 -13.21 -6.27
C ARG A 56 -4.31 -14.36 -5.91
N ARG A 57 -5.13 -14.17 -4.88
CA ARG A 57 -6.10 -15.16 -4.41
C ARG A 57 -7.50 -14.65 -4.72
N SER A 58 -8.35 -15.51 -5.29
CA SER A 58 -9.74 -15.21 -5.66
C SER A 58 -10.61 -14.79 -4.47
N GLU A 59 -10.23 -15.20 -3.26
CA GLU A 59 -10.89 -14.83 -1.99
C GLU A 59 -10.58 -13.39 -1.53
N LEU A 60 -9.63 -12.71 -2.17
CA LEU A 60 -9.30 -11.33 -1.83
C LEU A 60 -10.12 -10.35 -2.66
N LYS A 61 -10.44 -9.24 -1.99
CA LYS A 61 -11.19 -8.05 -2.40
C LYS A 61 -10.88 -7.54 -3.82
N PRO A 62 -11.79 -6.77 -4.46
CA PRO A 62 -11.69 -6.36 -5.86
C PRO A 62 -10.38 -5.62 -6.20
N ASN A 63 -10.03 -5.63 -7.49
CA ASN A 63 -8.88 -4.93 -8.05
C ASN A 63 -8.79 -3.48 -7.53
N PHE A 64 -7.64 -3.10 -6.99
CA PHE A 64 -7.38 -1.73 -6.58
C PHE A 64 -6.74 -0.95 -7.71
N ARG A 65 -7.33 0.19 -8.07
CA ARG A 65 -6.82 1.06 -9.14
C ARG A 65 -6.39 2.40 -8.57
N CYS A 66 -5.22 2.86 -9.00
CA CYS A 66 -4.69 4.18 -8.65
C CYS A 66 -3.78 4.69 -9.76
N HIS A 67 -3.43 5.97 -9.70
CA HIS A 67 -2.44 6.55 -10.62
C HIS A 67 -1.04 6.24 -10.11
N GLU A 68 -0.15 5.88 -11.02
CA GLU A 68 1.28 5.88 -10.75
C GLU A 68 1.74 7.30 -10.48
N GLU A 69 2.53 7.42 -9.41
CA GLU A 69 3.23 8.63 -9.04
C GLU A 69 4.73 8.34 -9.13
N ARG A 70 5.58 9.36 -9.21
CA ARG A 70 7.03 9.13 -9.01
C ARG A 70 7.34 8.76 -7.56
N GLN A 71 6.62 9.41 -6.65
CA GLN A 71 6.72 9.22 -5.22
C GLN A 71 5.36 9.49 -4.57
N LEU A 72 5.08 8.79 -3.47
CA LEU A 72 3.98 9.11 -2.58
C LEU A 72 4.53 10.06 -1.52
N ASP A 73 4.39 11.36 -1.77
CA ASP A 73 4.61 12.38 -0.75
C ASP A 73 3.48 12.38 0.30
N ALA A 74 3.53 13.30 1.26
CA ALA A 74 2.52 13.36 2.30
C ALA A 74 1.10 13.59 1.74
N TYR A 75 0.92 14.43 0.73
CA TYR A 75 -0.41 14.66 0.15
C TYR A 75 -0.94 13.39 -0.52
N ARG A 76 -0.12 12.72 -1.35
CA ARG A 76 -0.51 11.49 -2.04
C ARG A 76 -0.81 10.35 -1.08
N GLN A 77 -0.06 10.25 0.01
CA GLN A 77 -0.35 9.26 1.05
C GLN A 77 -1.67 9.52 1.76
N ASP A 78 -2.03 10.78 2.06
CA ASP A 78 -3.33 11.13 2.63
C ASP A 78 -4.49 10.87 1.66
N VAL A 79 -4.23 10.89 0.35
CA VAL A 79 -5.21 10.48 -0.68
C VAL A 79 -5.34 8.96 -0.80
N ILE A 80 -4.23 8.20 -0.67
CA ILE A 80 -4.25 6.75 -0.90
C ILE A 80 -4.70 5.96 0.33
N ALA A 81 -4.34 6.40 1.54
CA ALA A 81 -4.70 5.73 2.79
C ALA A 81 -6.23 5.49 2.90
N PRO A 82 -7.11 6.50 2.76
CA PRO A 82 -8.56 6.29 2.86
C PRO A 82 -9.09 5.38 1.74
N LYS A 83 -8.47 5.37 0.56
CA LYS A 83 -8.85 4.45 -0.52
C LYS A 83 -8.51 3.00 -0.16
N LEU A 84 -7.34 2.76 0.43
CA LEU A 84 -6.96 1.44 0.91
C LEU A 84 -7.84 1.00 2.08
N THR A 85 -8.23 1.91 2.99
CA THR A 85 -9.20 1.62 4.05
C THR A 85 -10.57 1.29 3.46
N ALA A 86 -11.10 2.07 2.53
CA ALA A 86 -12.41 1.81 1.92
C ALA A 86 -12.41 0.50 1.11
N HIS A 87 -11.39 0.28 0.29
CA HIS A 87 -11.29 -0.93 -0.52
C HIS A 87 -11.02 -2.16 0.32
N PHE A 88 -10.08 -2.11 1.26
CA PHE A 88 -9.54 -3.28 1.93
C PHE A 88 -9.86 -3.39 3.41
N GLY A 89 -10.49 -2.40 4.02
CA GLY A 89 -10.72 -2.34 5.46
C GLY A 89 -9.42 -2.24 6.25
N TRP A 90 -8.32 -1.84 5.59
CA TRP A 90 -7.01 -1.74 6.24
C TRP A 90 -6.93 -0.48 7.10
N THR A 91 -6.29 -0.66 8.24
CA THR A 91 -6.05 0.35 9.27
C THR A 91 -4.61 0.22 9.76
N ALA A 92 -4.14 1.15 10.59
CA ALA A 92 -2.82 1.06 11.22
C ALA A 92 -2.58 -0.30 11.91
N SER A 93 -3.58 -0.84 12.62
CA SER A 93 -3.49 -2.14 13.32
C SER A 93 -3.45 -3.36 12.40
N SER A 94 -3.68 -3.17 11.09
CA SER A 94 -3.59 -4.24 10.11
C SER A 94 -2.15 -4.67 9.83
N PHE A 95 -1.15 -3.83 10.13
CA PHE A 95 0.25 -4.09 9.77
C PHE A 95 1.12 -4.22 11.02
N LYS A 96 1.89 -5.30 11.08
CA LYS A 96 2.82 -5.60 12.16
C LYS A 96 4.20 -5.87 11.58
N LEU A 97 5.24 -5.43 12.28
CA LEU A 97 6.60 -5.80 11.95
C LEU A 97 6.79 -7.30 12.22
N LYS A 98 7.29 -8.04 11.23
CA LYS A 98 7.66 -9.45 11.41
C LYS A 98 8.90 -9.50 12.30
N GLN A 99 8.78 -10.22 13.42
CA GLN A 99 9.90 -10.57 14.30
C GLN A 99 10.89 -11.50 13.60
#